data_AF-S0F7E3-F1
#
_entry.id   AF-S0F7E3-F1
#
_cell.length_a   1.000
_cell.length_b   1.000
_cell.length_c   1.000
_cell.angle_alpha   90.00
_cell.angle_beta   90.00
_cell.angle_gamma   90.00
#
_symmetry.space_group_name_H-M   'P 1'
#
loop_
_entity.id
_entity.type
_entity.pdbx_description
1 polymer ?
#
loop_
_entity_poly.entity_id
_entity_poly.type
_entity_poly.pdbx_seq_one_letter_code
_entity_poly.pdbx_strand_id
1 'polypeptide(L)'
;MAKTSINVRACNIGSAERHNLRSKELDYIRPELTNRNEQWVERSIPEVHQDIAEKYKAATGQGLQKKATPIREGVVVIQENTTISQLRELANRLEQRFGIHTFQIHTHKDEGAAVWNGLENEWKPNYHA
;
A
#
# COMPACT_ATOMS: atom_id res chain seq x y z
N MET A 1 6.23 -17.05 14.37
CA MET A 1 5.98 -16.43 13.06
C MET A 1 4.75 -15.55 13.17
N ALA A 2 4.81 -14.28 12.75
CA ALA A 2 3.61 -13.45 12.65
C ALA A 2 2.65 -14.11 11.64
N LYS A 3 1.36 -14.16 11.97
CA LYS A 3 0.34 -14.63 11.02
C LYS A 3 0.20 -13.56 9.94
N THR A 4 0.48 -13.93 8.69
CA THR A 4 0.21 -13.06 7.54
C THR A 4 -1.28 -12.75 7.47
N SER A 5 -1.61 -11.49 7.19
CA SER A 5 -2.97 -11.01 7.03
C SER A 5 -3.00 -9.86 6.01
N ILE A 6 -4.18 -9.56 5.48
CA ILE A 6 -4.45 -8.39 4.65
C ILE A 6 -5.56 -7.57 5.30
N ASN A 7 -5.31 -6.29 5.51
CA ASN A 7 -6.30 -5.33 5.99
C ASN A 7 -6.70 -4.37 4.88
N VAL A 8 -7.94 -4.48 4.41
CA VAL A 8 -8.46 -3.65 3.31
C VAL A 8 -9.22 -2.45 3.87
N ARG A 9 -8.82 -1.24 3.48
CA ARG A 9 -9.42 0.02 3.93
C ARG A 9 -9.60 1.03 2.80
N ALA A 10 -10.29 2.12 3.09
CA ALA A 10 -10.37 3.25 2.15
C ALA A 10 -8.97 3.83 1.91
N CYS A 11 -8.59 4.02 0.65
CA CYS A 11 -7.32 4.62 0.30
C CYS A 11 -7.34 6.12 0.61
N ASN A 12 -6.32 6.63 1.31
CA ASN A 12 -6.13 8.07 1.50
C ASN A 12 -5.41 8.66 0.28
N ILE A 13 -6.19 9.06 -0.72
CA ILE A 13 -5.70 9.55 -2.02
C ILE A 13 -4.67 10.68 -1.89
N GLY A 14 -4.79 11.56 -0.88
CA GLY A 14 -3.89 12.69 -0.69
C GLY A 14 -2.57 12.38 0.03
N SER A 15 -2.41 11.18 0.60
CA SER A 15 -1.21 10.83 1.37
C SER A 15 -0.58 9.49 1.00
N ALA A 16 -1.35 8.53 0.48
CA ALA A 16 -0.88 7.17 0.22
C ALA A 16 0.35 7.15 -0.70
N GLU A 17 0.30 7.83 -1.85
CA GLU A 17 1.46 7.87 -2.76
C GLU A 17 2.68 8.59 -2.16
N ARG A 18 2.47 9.67 -1.41
CA ARG A 18 3.59 10.38 -0.76
C ARG A 18 4.31 9.49 0.25
N HIS A 19 3.56 8.64 0.95
CA HIS A 19 4.12 7.62 1.84
C HIS A 19 4.86 6.54 1.03
N ASN A 20 4.19 5.99 0.02
CA ASN A 20 4.69 4.87 -0.77
C ASN A 20 5.96 5.21 -1.54
N LEU A 21 6.02 6.40 -2.12
CA LEU A 21 7.15 6.94 -2.88
C LEU A 21 8.20 7.63 -1.99
N ARG A 22 8.08 7.50 -0.66
CA ARG A 22 9.02 8.10 0.31
C ARG A 22 9.23 9.60 0.12
N SER A 23 8.21 10.31 -0.37
CA SER A 23 8.24 11.76 -0.59
C SER A 23 7.94 12.57 0.68
N LYS A 24 7.89 11.92 1.84
CA LYS A 24 7.70 12.50 3.17
C LYS A 24 8.70 11.86 4.14
N GLU A 25 9.39 12.70 4.91
CA GLU A 25 10.23 12.23 6.00
C GLU A 25 9.37 11.77 7.19
N LEU A 26 9.67 10.58 7.69
CA LEU A 26 9.01 9.95 8.82
C LEU A 26 10.08 9.36 9.73
N ASP A 27 9.93 9.57 11.03
CA ASP A 27 10.89 9.22 12.09
C ASP A 27 11.07 7.70 12.29
N TYR A 28 10.10 6.91 11.83
CA TYR A 28 10.13 5.44 11.86
C TYR A 28 10.67 4.79 10.58
N ILE A 29 11.11 5.57 9.60
CA ILE A 29 11.78 5.08 8.39
C ILE A 29 13.28 5.01 8.63
N ARG A 30 13.91 3.93 8.17
CA ARG A 30 15.37 3.75 8.11
C ARG A 30 15.86 3.93 6.68
N PRO A 31 16.39 5.12 6.30
CA PRO A 31 16.79 5.41 4.92
C PRO A 31 17.80 4.41 4.35
N GLU A 32 18.67 3.85 5.19
CA GLU A 32 19.67 2.84 4.83
C GLU A 32 19.06 1.49 4.42
N LEU A 33 17.77 1.27 4.69
CA LEU A 33 17.02 0.07 4.32
C LEU A 33 16.06 0.31 3.15
N THR A 34 15.81 1.56 2.74
CA THR A 34 14.82 1.89 1.69
C THR A 34 15.16 1.24 0.34
N ASN A 35 16.43 0.94 0.07
CA ASN A 35 16.86 0.20 -1.12
C ASN A 35 16.34 -1.26 -1.15
N ARG A 36 15.81 -1.78 -0.04
CA ARG A 36 15.17 -3.10 0.03
C ARG A 36 13.71 -3.06 -0.40
N ASN A 37 13.11 -1.88 -0.48
CA ASN A 37 11.74 -1.73 -0.93
C ASN A 37 11.64 -2.06 -2.42
N GLU A 38 10.60 -2.80 -2.78
CA GLU A 38 10.22 -3.11 -4.14
C GLU A 38 8.89 -2.42 -4.46
N GLN A 39 8.71 -2.07 -5.73
CA GLN A 39 7.47 -1.49 -6.21
C GLN A 39 7.06 -2.11 -7.54
N TRP A 40 5.76 -2.17 -7.77
CA TRP A 40 5.16 -2.40 -9.07
C TRP A 40 4.01 -1.41 -9.23
N VAL A 41 4.04 -0.62 -10.29
CA VAL A 41 3.05 0.44 -10.53
C VAL A 41 2.59 0.30 -11.97
N GLU A 42 1.30 0.03 -12.15
CA GLU A 42 0.64 0.11 -13.46
C GLU A 42 0.11 1.52 -13.70
N ARG A 43 -0.57 2.10 -12.69
CA ARG A 43 -1.17 3.44 -12.73
C ARG A 43 -0.99 4.16 -11.41
N SER A 44 -1.03 5.48 -11.42
CA SER A 44 -1.02 6.30 -10.20
C SER A 44 -2.43 6.43 -9.58
N ILE A 45 -2.53 6.65 -8.26
CA ILE A 45 -3.77 6.91 -7.55
C ILE A 45 -4.53 8.11 -8.14
N PRO A 46 -3.90 9.27 -8.42
CA PRO A 46 -4.60 10.41 -9.01
C PRO A 46 -5.21 10.07 -10.36
N GLU A 47 -4.48 9.32 -11.20
CA GLU A 47 -4.94 8.91 -12.52
C GLU A 47 -6.13 7.93 -12.45
N VAL A 48 -6.05 6.92 -11.57
CA VAL A 48 -7.17 5.98 -11.34
C VAL A 48 -8.38 6.69 -10.75
N HIS A 49 -8.16 7.62 -9.80
CA HIS A 49 -9.24 8.38 -9.20
C HIS A 49 -9.95 9.27 -10.22
N GLN A 50 -9.19 9.94 -11.09
CA GLN A 50 -9.73 10.75 -12.18
C GLN A 50 -10.54 9.89 -13.16
N ASP A 51 -9.99 8.76 -13.61
CA ASP A 51 -10.66 7.82 -14.51
C ASP A 51 -12.00 7.31 -13.91
N ILE A 52 -12.01 6.98 -12.61
CA ILE A 52 -13.26 6.59 -11.93
C ILE A 52 -14.27 7.75 -11.90
N ALA A 53 -13.83 8.97 -11.59
CA ALA A 53 -14.72 10.13 -11.54
C ALA A 53 -15.32 10.46 -12.91
N GLU A 54 -14.53 10.36 -13.97
CA GLU A 54 -14.97 10.57 -15.36
C GLU A 54 -15.97 9.50 -15.80
N LYS A 55 -15.66 8.21 -15.57
CA LYS A 55 -16.57 7.09 -15.85
C LYS A 55 -17.87 7.20 -15.08
N TYR A 56 -17.82 7.55 -13.79
CA TYR A 56 -19.01 7.75 -12.96
C TYR A 56 -19.89 8.88 -13.51
N LYS A 57 -19.28 10.01 -13.87
CA LYS A 57 -20.01 11.15 -14.45
C LYS A 57 -20.63 10.81 -15.81
N ALA A 58 -19.89 10.10 -16.67
CA ALA A 58 -20.40 9.66 -17.97
C ALA A 58 -21.59 8.70 -17.82
N ALA A 59 -21.53 7.77 -16.87
CA ALA A 59 -22.58 6.78 -16.65
C ALA A 59 -23.82 7.33 -15.94
N THR A 60 -23.66 8.29 -15.02
CA THR A 60 -24.74 8.74 -14.13
C THR A 60 -25.21 10.17 -14.38
N GLY A 61 -24.45 10.97 -15.12
CA GLY A 61 -24.64 12.42 -15.25
C GLY A 61 -24.27 13.22 -14.00
N GLN A 62 -23.81 12.57 -12.93
CA GLN A 62 -23.53 13.19 -11.63
C GLN A 62 -22.03 13.21 -11.31
N GLY A 63 -21.60 14.20 -10.53
CA GLY A 63 -20.25 14.22 -9.97
C GLY A 63 -20.09 13.18 -8.86
N LEU A 64 -18.89 12.62 -8.72
CA LEU A 64 -18.56 11.73 -7.61
C LEU A 64 -18.72 12.47 -6.27
N GLN A 65 -19.38 11.83 -5.29
CA GLN A 65 -19.60 12.44 -3.98
C GLN A 65 -18.29 12.65 -3.23
N LYS A 66 -18.18 13.75 -2.47
CA LYS A 66 -16.97 14.09 -1.70
C LYS A 66 -16.53 13.02 -0.68
N LYS A 67 -17.47 12.21 -0.18
CA LYS A 67 -17.21 11.13 0.79
C LYS A 67 -17.07 9.75 0.12
N ALA A 68 -17.14 9.68 -1.21
CA ALA A 68 -16.93 8.43 -1.92
C ALA A 68 -15.50 7.93 -1.70
N THR A 69 -15.36 6.61 -1.50
CA THR A 69 -14.07 5.94 -1.31
C THR A 69 -13.89 4.90 -2.40
N PRO A 70 -13.75 5.34 -3.67
CA PRO A 70 -13.76 4.43 -4.82
C PRO A 70 -12.53 3.54 -4.90
N ILE A 71 -11.42 3.95 -4.27
CA ILE A 71 -10.17 3.22 -4.22
C ILE A 71 -10.00 2.63 -2.82
N ARG A 72 -9.62 1.36 -2.77
CA ARG A 72 -9.25 0.64 -1.54
C ARG A 72 -7.76 0.34 -1.57
N GLU A 73 -7.14 0.35 -0.40
CA GLU A 73 -5.77 -0.14 -0.21
C GLU A 73 -5.80 -1.36 0.71
N GLY A 74 -5.00 -2.37 0.39
CA GLY A 74 -4.81 -3.56 1.21
C GLY A 74 -3.43 -3.51 1.85
N VAL A 75 -3.35 -3.42 3.17
CA VAL A 75 -2.08 -3.50 3.90
C VAL A 75 -1.82 -4.97 4.23
N VAL A 76 -0.79 -5.54 3.62
CA VAL A 76 -0.42 -6.94 3.75
C VAL A 76 0.77 -7.08 4.69
N VAL A 77 0.65 -7.92 5.72
CA VAL A 77 1.81 -8.27 6.57
C VAL A 77 2.69 -9.26 5.80
N ILE A 78 3.94 -8.88 5.53
CA ILE A 78 4.89 -9.68 4.74
C ILE A 78 6.08 -10.15 5.59
N GLN A 79 6.92 -10.97 5.00
CA GLN A 79 8.23 -11.34 5.53
C GLN A 79 9.33 -10.55 4.80
N GLU A 80 10.53 -10.45 5.40
CA GLU A 80 11.67 -9.74 4.80
C GLU A 80 11.98 -10.20 3.37
N ASN A 81 11.86 -11.50 3.11
CA ASN A 81 12.14 -12.14 1.84
C ASN A 81 10.91 -12.22 0.91
N THR A 82 9.76 -11.63 1.28
CA THR A 82 8.61 -11.58 0.38
C THR A 82 8.94 -10.70 -0.81
N THR A 83 8.75 -11.23 -2.02
CA THR A 83 9.10 -10.56 -3.28
C THR A 83 7.90 -9.87 -3.90
N ILE A 84 8.15 -8.86 -4.74
CA ILE A 84 7.08 -8.20 -5.50
C ILE A 84 6.32 -9.19 -6.41
N SER A 85 6.99 -10.22 -6.93
CA SER A 85 6.36 -11.26 -7.76
C SER A 85 5.31 -12.07 -7.00
N GLN A 86 5.58 -12.40 -5.73
CA GLN A 86 4.59 -13.08 -4.87
C GLN A 86 3.37 -12.19 -4.59
N LEU A 87 3.59 -10.88 -4.42
CA LEU A 87 2.51 -9.92 -4.21
C LEU A 87 1.68 -9.71 -5.49
N ARG A 88 2.31 -9.72 -6.67
CA ARG A 88 1.61 -9.71 -7.95
C ARG A 88 0.77 -10.97 -8.17
N GLU A 89 1.27 -12.13 -7.75
CA GLU A 89 0.48 -13.37 -7.76
C GLU A 89 -0.72 -13.29 -6.81
N LEU A 90 -0.55 -12.69 -5.62
CA LEU A 90 -1.67 -12.41 -4.72
C LEU A 90 -2.70 -11.49 -5.39
N ALA A 91 -2.26 -10.39 -6.02
CA ALA A 91 -3.12 -9.47 -6.75
C ALA A 91 -3.92 -10.18 -7.85
N ASN A 92 -3.26 -11.01 -8.67
CA ASN A 92 -3.93 -11.80 -9.71
C ASN A 92 -5.03 -12.72 -9.13
N ARG A 93 -4.75 -13.36 -7.98
CA ARG A 93 -5.74 -14.23 -7.31
C ARG A 93 -6.92 -13.45 -6.73
N LEU A 94 -6.67 -12.24 -6.21
CA LEU A 94 -7.74 -11.34 -5.74
C LEU A 94 -8.62 -10.89 -6.91
N GLU A 95 -8.03 -10.58 -8.05
CA GLU A 95 -8.77 -10.22 -9.26
C GLU A 95 -9.60 -11.40 -9.79
N GLN A 96 -9.01 -12.57 -9.94
CA GLN A 96 -9.73 -13.76 -10.40
C GLN A 96 -10.89 -14.17 -9.49
N ARG A 97 -10.70 -14.04 -8.17
CA ARG A 97 -11.69 -14.49 -7.19
C ARG A 97 -12.77 -13.46 -6.89
N PHE A 98 -12.41 -12.18 -6.86
CA PHE A 98 -13.29 -11.11 -6.37
C PHE A 98 -13.51 -9.98 -7.37
N GLY A 99 -12.83 -9.98 -8.51
CA GLY A 99 -12.84 -8.87 -9.47
C GLY A 99 -12.14 -7.61 -8.96
N ILE A 100 -11.29 -7.73 -7.93
CA ILE A 100 -10.54 -6.60 -7.37
C ILE A 100 -9.22 -6.47 -8.12
N HIS A 101 -9.15 -5.48 -9.01
CA HIS A 101 -7.95 -5.19 -9.77
C HIS A 101 -6.98 -4.31 -8.96
N THR A 102 -5.76 -4.79 -8.76
CA THR A 102 -4.68 -4.05 -8.09
C THR A 102 -3.81 -3.37 -9.15
N PHE A 103 -3.63 -2.05 -9.03
CA PHE A 103 -2.90 -1.25 -10.02
C PHE A 103 -1.55 -0.72 -9.50
N GLN A 104 -1.23 -0.93 -8.23
CA GLN A 104 0.09 -0.65 -7.66
C GLN A 104 0.33 -1.47 -6.39
N ILE A 105 1.60 -1.75 -6.09
CA ILE A 105 2.08 -2.47 -4.90
C ILE A 105 3.40 -1.81 -4.48
N HIS A 106 3.57 -1.55 -3.17
CA HIS A 106 4.80 -0.97 -2.60
C HIS A 106 5.16 -1.74 -1.35
N THR A 107 6.33 -2.36 -1.29
CA THR A 107 6.78 -3.00 -0.05
C THR A 107 7.49 -1.99 0.83
N HIS A 108 7.29 -2.09 2.14
CA HIS A 108 7.94 -1.30 3.17
C HIS A 108 8.78 -2.23 4.05
N LYS A 109 10.07 -2.33 3.70
CA LYS A 109 11.10 -3.15 4.38
C LYS A 109 12.08 -2.30 5.20
N ASP A 110 11.80 -1.01 5.28
CA ASP A 110 12.58 0.03 5.94
C ASP A 110 11.86 0.68 7.13
N GLU A 111 10.62 0.26 7.41
CA GLU A 111 9.84 0.77 8.55
C GLU A 111 10.00 -0.11 9.78
N GLY A 112 9.94 0.51 10.96
CA GLY A 112 9.96 -0.19 12.23
C GLY A 112 9.96 0.75 13.42
N ALA A 113 9.96 0.18 14.63
CA ALA A 113 9.95 0.96 15.86
C ALA A 113 11.07 0.53 16.80
N ALA A 114 11.62 1.47 17.55
CA ALA A 114 12.44 1.17 18.70
C ALA A 114 11.54 0.59 19.81
N VAL A 115 11.83 -0.62 20.25
CA VAL A 115 11.09 -1.33 21.29
C VAL A 115 12.05 -1.65 22.43
N TRP A 116 11.69 -1.19 23.63
CA TRP A 116 12.43 -1.51 24.84
C TRP A 116 12.39 -3.03 25.11
N ASN A 117 13.56 -3.66 25.21
CA ASN A 117 13.67 -5.11 25.46
C ASN A 117 13.99 -5.45 26.92
N GLY A 118 14.05 -4.45 27.82
CA GLY A 118 14.46 -4.62 29.22
C GLY A 118 15.88 -4.12 29.52
N LEU A 119 16.71 -3.93 28.50
CA LEU A 119 18.10 -3.48 28.60
C LEU A 119 18.35 -2.23 27.76
N GLU A 120 17.90 -2.27 26.51
CA GLU A 120 18.06 -1.18 25.55
C GLU A 120 16.87 -1.10 24.59
N ASN A 121 16.87 -0.03 23.80
CA ASN A 121 15.93 0.13 22.69
C ASN A 121 16.43 -0.68 21.49
N GLU A 122 15.77 -1.80 21.22
CA GLU A 122 16.04 -2.63 20.05
C GLU A 122 15.06 -2.28 18.93
N TRP A 123 15.56 -2.07 17.72
CA TRP A 123 14.68 -1.79 16.60
C TRP A 123 14.02 -3.06 16.08
N LYS A 124 12.69 -3.00 15.96
CA LYS A 124 11.87 -4.09 15.41
C LYS A 124 11.28 -3.67 14.07
N PRO A 125 11.57 -4.43 12.99
CA PRO A 125 11.00 -4.14 11.68
C PRO A 125 9.49 -4.35 11.66
N ASN A 126 8.82 -3.55 10.84
CA ASN A 126 7.40 -3.68 10.52
C ASN A 126 7.22 -3.89 9.01
N TYR A 127 7.48 -5.11 8.55
CA TYR A 127 7.39 -5.43 7.12
C TYR A 127 5.94 -5.53 6.64
N HIS A 128 5.61 -4.71 5.65
CA HIS A 128 4.30 -4.75 5.00
C HIS A 128 4.37 -4.36 3.52
N ALA A 129 3.27 -4.56 2.79
CA ALA A 129 3.09 -4.11 1.42
C ALA A 129 1.65 -3.61 1.16
#